data_AF-D0R2U8-F1
#
_entry.id   AF-D0R2U8-F1
#
_cell.length_a   1.000
_cell.length_b   1.000
_cell.length_c   1.000
_cell.angle_alpha   90.00
_cell.angle_beta   90.00
_cell.angle_gamma   90.00
#
_symmetry.space_group_name_H-M   'P 1'
#
loop_
_entity.id
_entity.type
_entity.pdbx_description
1 polymer ?
#
loop_
_entity_poly.entity_id
_entity_poly.type
_entity_poly.pdbx_seq_one_letter_code
_entity_poly.pdbx_strand_id
1 'polypeptide(L)'
;MSNDLSSDRHNVVSKGYKYFMVFLCMLTQAIPYGIAQLIQPLFVHPLVNTFQFTLASYTLIFTFGAVVGSLVSPMVGKALQKVNFKILYLIGICLSAGAYVFLGISTKLPGFYLAGIICMVGSTFFSGQGVPWVINHWFPAKGRGAALGIAFCSGSIGNIFLQPATQALLKHYMAGNTKTGHLTSMAPFFIFAVALLVIGVIIACFIRTPKKDEIVVSDEELAESKKAEAAAKAKEFKGWTSKQVLQMKWFWIFSLGFLIIGLGLASLNEDYAAFLDTKLSLTDVGLVGSMYGVGCLIGNISGGYLFDKFGTAKSMAYAGCTYILSKVSCLDTLV
;
A
#
# COMPACT_ATOMS: atom_id res chain seq x y z
N MET A 1 37.63 -33.56 -32.31
CA MET A 1 36.63 -32.88 -33.14
C MET A 1 35.27 -33.51 -32.83
N SER A 2 34.52 -32.93 -31.90
CA SER A 2 33.06 -33.13 -31.74
C SER A 2 32.54 -32.12 -30.72
N ASN A 3 32.21 -30.95 -31.24
CA ASN A 3 31.33 -29.89 -30.76
C ASN A 3 30.97 -29.81 -29.27
N ASP A 4 31.55 -28.79 -28.63
CA ASP A 4 30.81 -27.86 -27.79
C ASP A 4 29.50 -27.44 -28.46
N LEU A 5 28.39 -27.54 -27.74
CA LEU A 5 27.17 -26.73 -27.88
C LEU A 5 26.21 -27.10 -26.74
N SER A 6 26.66 -26.95 -25.48
CA SER A 6 25.71 -26.70 -24.39
C SER A 6 25.13 -25.30 -24.62
N SER A 7 23.99 -25.24 -25.29
CA SER A 7 23.23 -24.01 -25.44
C SER A 7 22.77 -23.56 -24.04
N ASP A 8 23.56 -22.74 -23.37
CA ASP A 8 23.09 -21.90 -22.27
C ASP A 8 22.11 -20.90 -22.88
N ARG A 9 20.85 -21.36 -23.03
CA ARG A 9 19.73 -20.50 -23.40
C ARG A 9 19.42 -19.62 -22.21
N HIS A 10 20.22 -18.58 -22.04
CA HIS A 10 19.88 -17.43 -21.23
C HIS A 10 18.58 -16.83 -21.78
N ASN A 11 17.46 -17.15 -21.14
CA ASN A 11 16.15 -16.64 -21.54
C ASN A 11 16.06 -15.17 -21.13
N VAL A 12 16.48 -14.28 -22.03
CA VAL A 12 16.33 -12.83 -21.87
C VAL A 12 14.84 -12.50 -21.85
N VAL A 13 14.38 -11.92 -20.74
CA VAL A 13 12.95 -11.63 -20.57
C VAL A 13 12.57 -10.41 -21.40
N SER A 14 11.51 -10.55 -22.22
CA SER A 14 10.93 -9.44 -22.97
C SER A 14 10.52 -8.27 -22.06
N LYS A 15 10.75 -7.03 -22.53
CA LYS A 15 10.27 -5.81 -21.86
C LYS A 15 8.77 -5.86 -21.56
N GLY A 16 7.96 -6.40 -22.49
CA GLY A 16 6.51 -6.52 -22.31
C GLY A 16 6.14 -7.37 -21.09
N TYR A 17 6.90 -8.43 -20.81
CA TYR A 17 6.65 -9.29 -19.65
C TYR A 17 6.97 -8.59 -18.32
N LYS A 18 8.01 -7.76 -18.28
CA LYS A 18 8.31 -6.94 -17.09
C LYS A 18 7.19 -5.96 -16.78
N TYR A 19 6.70 -5.25 -17.81
CA TYR A 19 5.59 -4.31 -17.65
C TYR A 19 4.26 -5.02 -17.35
N PHE A 20 4.07 -6.25 -17.82
CA PHE A 20 2.95 -7.09 -17.40
C PHE A 20 2.99 -7.38 -15.89
N MET A 21 4.17 -7.60 -15.31
CA MET A 21 4.32 -7.76 -13.85
C MET A 21 4.02 -6.45 -13.10
N VAL A 22 4.42 -5.29 -13.63
CA VAL A 22 4.01 -3.99 -13.09
C VAL A 22 2.48 -3.86 -13.13
N PHE A 23 1.86 -4.25 -14.24
CA PHE A 23 0.39 -4.23 -14.38
C PHE A 23 -0.31 -5.15 -13.36
N LEU A 24 0.21 -6.33 -13.07
CA LEU A 24 -0.33 -7.20 -12.00
C LEU A 24 -0.16 -6.59 -10.61
N CYS A 25 0.95 -5.91 -10.35
CA CYS A 25 1.13 -5.12 -9.13
C CYS A 25 0.15 -3.93 -9.07
N MET A 26 -0.12 -3.27 -10.20
CA MET A 26 -1.13 -2.23 -10.29
C MET A 26 -2.53 -2.77 -9.97
N LEU A 27 -2.90 -3.92 -10.54
CA LEU A 27 -4.18 -4.57 -10.22
C LEU A 27 -4.26 -4.95 -8.73
N THR A 28 -3.16 -5.42 -8.14
CA THR A 28 -3.07 -5.72 -6.71
C THR A 28 -3.33 -4.48 -5.85
N GLN A 29 -2.77 -3.32 -6.23
CA GLN A 29 -2.99 -2.06 -5.51
C GLN A 29 -4.36 -1.45 -5.75
N ALA A 30 -4.86 -1.50 -6.97
CA ALA A 30 -6.15 -0.93 -7.31
C ALA A 30 -7.29 -1.70 -6.65
N ILE A 31 -7.23 -3.04 -6.61
CA ILE A 31 -8.36 -3.88 -6.21
C ILE A 31 -8.15 -4.57 -4.85
N PRO A 32 -7.31 -5.62 -4.67
CA PRO A 32 -7.11 -6.25 -3.36
C PRO A 32 -6.77 -5.26 -2.23
N TYR A 33 -5.82 -4.34 -2.47
CA TYR A 33 -5.46 -3.33 -1.46
C TYR A 33 -6.55 -2.28 -1.30
N GLY A 34 -7.17 -1.85 -2.40
CA GLY A 34 -8.31 -0.92 -2.38
C GLY A 34 -9.46 -1.45 -1.53
N ILE A 35 -9.83 -2.72 -1.71
CA ILE A 35 -10.82 -3.41 -0.88
C ILE A 35 -10.30 -3.52 0.56
N ALA A 36 -9.09 -4.05 0.78
CA ALA A 36 -8.61 -4.34 2.13
C ALA A 36 -8.46 -3.10 3.03
N GLN A 37 -8.05 -1.96 2.45
CA GLN A 37 -7.62 -0.79 3.23
C GLN A 37 -8.32 0.51 2.85
N LEU A 38 -8.61 0.76 1.56
CA LEU A 38 -9.08 2.09 1.12
C LEU A 38 -10.58 2.29 1.31
N ILE A 39 -11.40 1.24 1.21
CA ILE A 39 -12.85 1.36 1.38
C ILE A 39 -13.32 1.18 2.83
N GLN A 40 -12.46 0.70 3.75
CA GLN A 40 -12.82 0.46 5.15
C GLN A 40 -13.42 1.70 5.86
N PRO A 41 -12.88 2.92 5.68
CA PRO A 41 -13.47 4.12 6.29
C PRO A 41 -14.94 4.36 5.94
N LEU A 42 -15.40 3.90 4.76
CA LEU A 42 -16.80 4.05 4.35
C LEU A 42 -17.78 3.24 5.21
N PHE A 43 -17.30 2.23 5.93
CA PHE A 43 -18.11 1.41 6.83
C PHE A 43 -18.18 1.94 8.26
N VAL A 44 -17.39 2.96 8.60
CA VAL A 44 -17.31 3.53 9.96
C VAL A 44 -18.66 4.05 10.44
N HIS A 45 -19.23 5.05 9.75
CA HIS A 45 -20.54 5.60 10.13
C HIS A 45 -21.65 4.54 10.13
N PRO A 46 -21.80 3.69 9.09
CA PRO A 46 -22.79 2.64 9.10
C PRO A 46 -22.69 1.71 10.32
N LEU A 47 -21.49 1.26 10.69
CA LEU A 47 -21.28 0.36 11.82
C LEU A 47 -21.48 1.04 13.17
N VAL A 48 -20.96 2.26 13.34
CA VAL A 48 -21.13 3.08 14.54
C VAL A 48 -22.62 3.30 14.82
N ASN A 49 -23.40 3.63 13.80
CA ASN A 49 -24.85 3.83 13.92
C ASN A 49 -25.59 2.51 14.17
N THR A 50 -25.19 1.40 13.54
CA THR A 50 -25.87 0.10 13.68
C THR A 50 -25.69 -0.48 15.08
N PHE A 51 -24.47 -0.43 15.60
CA PHE A 51 -24.13 -1.03 16.89
C PHE A 51 -24.08 -0.02 18.05
N GLN A 52 -24.43 1.24 17.79
CA GLN A 52 -24.43 2.34 18.77
C GLN A 52 -23.07 2.50 19.48
N PHE A 53 -21.99 2.29 18.73
CA PHE A 53 -20.64 2.58 19.23
C PHE A 53 -20.38 4.09 19.25
N THR A 54 -19.33 4.51 19.94
CA THR A 54 -18.79 5.86 19.71
C THR A 54 -17.86 5.84 18.50
N LEU A 55 -17.83 6.94 17.73
CA LEU A 55 -16.91 7.09 16.61
C LEU A 55 -15.46 6.86 17.04
N ALA A 56 -15.06 7.49 18.16
CA ALA A 56 -13.70 7.40 18.71
C ALA A 56 -13.31 5.98 19.12
N SER A 57 -14.23 5.20 19.69
CA SER A 57 -13.94 3.79 20.01
C SER A 57 -13.76 2.98 18.72
N TYR A 58 -14.67 3.11 17.76
CA TYR A 58 -14.61 2.28 16.55
C TYR A 58 -13.37 2.58 15.69
N THR A 59 -12.96 3.84 15.52
CA THR A 59 -11.80 4.22 14.69
C THR A 59 -10.47 3.68 15.20
N LEU A 60 -10.38 3.22 16.46
CA LEU A 60 -9.21 2.49 16.96
C LEU A 60 -8.88 1.23 16.16
N ILE A 61 -9.83 0.71 15.36
CA ILE A 61 -9.59 -0.36 14.40
C ILE A 61 -8.40 -0.05 13.48
N PHE A 62 -8.30 1.19 12.98
CA PHE A 62 -7.22 1.63 12.09
C PHE A 62 -5.90 1.74 12.85
N THR A 63 -5.93 2.31 14.05
CA THR A 63 -4.75 2.43 14.93
C THR A 63 -4.17 1.07 15.28
N PHE A 64 -4.98 0.13 15.77
CA PHE A 64 -4.50 -1.21 16.11
C PHE A 64 -4.00 -1.96 14.88
N GLY A 65 -4.72 -1.85 13.77
CA GLY A 65 -4.27 -2.38 12.47
C GLY A 65 -2.89 -1.87 12.11
N ALA A 66 -2.72 -0.54 12.02
CA ALA A 66 -1.49 0.11 11.63
C ALA A 66 -0.31 -0.24 12.55
N VAL A 67 -0.51 -0.22 13.87
CA VAL A 67 0.55 -0.58 14.85
C VAL A 67 1.02 -2.02 14.63
N VAL A 68 0.09 -2.99 14.57
CA VAL A 68 0.45 -4.39 14.39
C VAL A 68 1.04 -4.64 13.00
N GLY A 69 0.48 -4.05 11.94
CA GLY A 69 1.01 -4.14 10.57
C GLY A 69 2.45 -3.61 10.46
N SER A 70 2.75 -2.52 11.16
CA SER A 70 4.10 -1.93 11.24
C SER A 70 5.09 -2.89 11.92
N LEU A 71 4.68 -3.52 13.02
CA LEU A 71 5.52 -4.49 13.75
C LEU A 71 5.75 -5.77 12.95
N VAL A 72 4.77 -6.19 12.15
CA VAL A 72 4.84 -7.42 11.32
C VAL A 72 5.61 -7.19 10.02
N SER A 73 5.69 -5.95 9.52
CA SER A 73 6.36 -5.61 8.25
C SER A 73 7.80 -6.15 8.10
N PRO A 74 8.71 -6.00 9.09
CA PRO A 74 10.05 -6.60 9.00
C PRO A 74 10.05 -8.13 8.94
N MET A 75 9.08 -8.78 9.60
CA MET A 75 8.94 -10.24 9.59
C MET A 75 8.51 -10.73 8.21
N VAL A 76 7.56 -10.03 7.57
CA VAL A 76 7.12 -10.31 6.20
C VAL A 76 8.28 -10.16 5.22
N GLY A 77 9.08 -9.10 5.35
CA GLY A 77 10.29 -8.89 4.54
C GLY A 77 11.29 -10.05 4.64
N LYS A 78 11.51 -10.59 5.84
CA LYS A 78 12.35 -11.79 6.05
C LYS A 78 11.71 -13.07 5.50
N ALA A 79 10.39 -13.20 5.61
CA ALA A 79 9.66 -14.36 5.08
C ALA A 79 9.75 -14.43 3.56
N LEU A 80 9.67 -13.29 2.86
CA LEU A 80 9.80 -13.18 1.41
C LEU A 80 11.14 -13.69 0.86
N GLN A 81 12.20 -13.66 1.68
CA GLN A 81 13.50 -14.22 1.31
C GLN A 81 13.57 -15.75 1.41
N LYS A 82 12.69 -16.37 2.20
CA LYS A 82 12.74 -17.81 2.53
C LYS A 82 11.60 -18.61 1.90
N VAL A 83 10.44 -17.99 1.71
CA VAL A 83 9.21 -18.63 1.25
C VAL A 83 8.87 -18.11 -0.14
N ASN A 84 8.27 -18.95 -0.98
CA ASN A 84 7.82 -18.54 -2.31
C ASN A 84 6.82 -17.38 -2.20
N PHE A 85 7.08 -16.31 -2.95
CA PHE A 85 6.24 -15.12 -3.00
C PHE A 85 4.76 -15.43 -3.24
N LYS A 86 4.43 -16.37 -4.14
CA LYS A 86 3.05 -16.72 -4.47
C LYS A 86 2.28 -17.29 -3.27
N ILE A 87 2.96 -18.08 -2.42
CA ILE A 87 2.36 -18.64 -1.20
C ILE A 87 2.10 -17.51 -0.21
N LEU A 88 3.08 -16.62 0.00
CA LEU A 88 2.92 -15.48 0.90
C LEU A 88 1.84 -14.51 0.43
N TYR A 89 1.74 -14.26 -0.88
CA TYR A 89 0.69 -13.47 -1.49
C TYR A 89 -0.69 -14.08 -1.20
N LEU A 90 -0.87 -15.38 -1.45
CA LEU A 90 -2.13 -16.09 -1.17
C LEU A 90 -2.49 -16.09 0.31
N ILE A 91 -1.52 -16.27 1.21
CA ILE A 91 -1.75 -16.13 2.66
C ILE A 91 -2.28 -14.74 2.98
N GLY A 92 -1.67 -13.69 2.42
CA GLY A 92 -2.15 -12.31 2.59
C GLY A 92 -3.59 -12.11 2.13
N ILE A 93 -3.92 -12.61 0.93
CA ILE A 93 -5.27 -12.55 0.37
C ILE A 93 -6.27 -13.32 1.26
N CYS A 94 -5.94 -14.53 1.68
CA CYS A 94 -6.81 -15.33 2.56
C CYS A 94 -7.03 -14.67 3.92
N LEU A 95 -5.98 -14.06 4.51
CA LEU A 95 -6.09 -13.31 5.77
C LEU A 95 -7.00 -12.10 5.61
N SER A 96 -6.82 -11.28 4.56
CA SER A 96 -7.68 -10.12 4.31
C SER A 96 -9.13 -10.51 3.98
N ALA A 97 -9.36 -11.58 3.21
CA ALA A 97 -10.71 -12.08 2.93
C ALA A 97 -11.38 -12.61 4.20
N GLY A 98 -10.62 -13.39 5.00
CA GLY A 98 -11.08 -13.89 6.30
C GLY A 98 -11.39 -12.75 7.28
N ALA A 99 -10.61 -11.67 7.27
CA ALA A 99 -10.91 -10.47 8.05
C ALA A 99 -12.24 -9.83 7.64
N TYR A 100 -12.55 -9.75 6.35
CA TYR A 100 -13.84 -9.25 5.87
C TYR A 100 -15.01 -10.16 6.27
N VAL A 101 -14.85 -11.47 6.19
CA VAL A 101 -15.83 -12.43 6.73
C VAL A 101 -16.02 -12.19 8.24
N PHE A 102 -14.92 -12.00 8.98
CA PHE A 102 -14.95 -11.77 10.41
C PHE A 102 -15.62 -10.43 10.78
N LEU A 103 -15.39 -9.36 10.00
CA LEU A 103 -16.13 -8.09 10.10
C LEU A 103 -17.64 -8.33 9.90
N GLY A 104 -18.03 -9.13 8.92
CA GLY A 104 -19.42 -9.40 8.58
C GLY A 104 -20.20 -10.20 9.64
N ILE A 105 -19.52 -10.98 10.48
CA ILE A 105 -20.15 -11.73 11.59
C ILE A 105 -19.97 -11.06 12.96
N SER A 106 -19.14 -10.02 13.05
CA SER A 106 -18.82 -9.36 14.32
C SER A 106 -19.94 -8.43 14.76
N THR A 107 -20.19 -8.40 16.07
CA THR A 107 -21.19 -7.52 16.70
C THR A 107 -20.65 -6.70 17.88
N LYS A 108 -19.38 -6.91 18.26
CA LYS A 108 -18.72 -6.27 19.41
C LYS A 108 -17.40 -5.65 18.99
N LEU A 109 -17.03 -4.52 19.61
CA LEU A 109 -15.79 -3.76 19.31
C LEU A 109 -14.51 -4.62 19.23
N PRO A 110 -14.22 -5.55 20.18
CA PRO A 110 -13.01 -6.36 20.09
C PRO A 110 -12.95 -7.24 18.84
N GLY A 111 -14.09 -7.71 18.33
CA GLY A 111 -14.17 -8.48 17.09
C GLY A 111 -13.77 -7.64 15.89
N PHE A 112 -14.27 -6.40 15.82
CA PHE A 112 -13.89 -5.44 14.78
C PHE A 112 -12.40 -5.10 14.83
N TYR A 113 -11.82 -4.87 16.02
CA TYR A 113 -10.38 -4.60 16.15
C TYR A 113 -9.53 -5.78 15.68
N LEU A 114 -9.88 -7.00 16.08
CA LEU A 114 -9.16 -8.20 15.63
C LEU A 114 -9.26 -8.36 14.11
N ALA A 115 -10.42 -8.11 13.52
CA ALA A 115 -10.59 -8.13 12.07
C ALA A 115 -9.70 -7.09 11.37
N GLY A 116 -9.65 -5.85 11.88
CA GLY A 116 -8.79 -4.79 11.36
C GLY A 116 -7.30 -5.17 11.40
N ILE A 117 -6.85 -5.75 12.53
CA ILE A 117 -5.49 -6.27 12.69
C ILE A 117 -5.18 -7.34 11.63
N ILE A 118 -6.05 -8.34 11.50
CA ILE A 118 -5.87 -9.42 10.51
C ILE A 118 -5.82 -8.86 9.10
N CYS A 119 -6.70 -7.90 8.77
CA CYS A 119 -6.76 -7.30 7.44
C CYS A 119 -5.47 -6.52 7.12
N MET A 120 -4.96 -5.72 8.06
CA MET A 120 -3.73 -4.95 7.88
C MET A 120 -2.51 -5.87 7.72
N VAL A 121 -2.41 -6.91 8.56
CA VAL A 121 -1.36 -7.93 8.44
C VAL A 121 -1.43 -8.62 7.08
N GLY A 122 -2.63 -9.04 6.64
CA GLY A 122 -2.84 -9.65 5.33
C GLY A 122 -2.36 -8.75 4.18
N SER A 123 -2.75 -7.47 4.21
CA SER A 123 -2.35 -6.49 3.19
C SER A 123 -0.85 -6.22 3.12
N THR A 124 -0.13 -6.42 4.24
CA THR A 124 1.32 -6.28 4.30
C THR A 124 2.03 -7.33 3.42
N PHE A 125 1.48 -8.55 3.33
CA PHE A 125 2.06 -9.64 2.54
C PHE A 125 1.98 -9.40 1.04
N PHE A 126 0.82 -8.99 0.52
CA PHE A 126 0.61 -8.87 -0.93
C PHE A 126 0.90 -7.47 -1.48
N SER A 127 0.69 -6.42 -0.68
CA SER A 127 0.82 -5.02 -1.08
C SER A 127 2.06 -4.40 -0.45
N GLY A 128 2.04 -4.17 0.87
CA GLY A 128 3.03 -3.34 1.56
C GLY A 128 4.48 -3.78 1.31
N GLN A 129 4.76 -5.08 1.47
CA GLN A 129 6.06 -5.67 1.17
C GLN A 129 6.06 -6.44 -0.16
N GLY A 130 4.90 -6.98 -0.54
CA GLY A 130 4.78 -7.85 -1.71
C GLY A 130 4.99 -7.15 -3.06
N VAL A 131 4.33 -6.01 -3.27
CA VAL A 131 4.47 -5.24 -4.52
C VAL A 131 5.92 -4.75 -4.70
N PRO A 132 6.57 -4.13 -3.69
CA PRO A 132 7.97 -3.78 -3.80
C PRO A 132 8.87 -4.99 -4.04
N TRP A 133 8.60 -6.12 -3.39
CA TRP A 133 9.38 -7.34 -3.60
C TRP A 133 9.38 -7.77 -5.07
N VAL A 134 8.21 -7.87 -5.70
CA VAL A 134 8.10 -8.25 -7.13
C VAL A 134 8.79 -7.23 -8.02
N ILE A 135 8.49 -5.94 -7.85
CA ILE A 135 9.04 -4.88 -8.71
C ILE A 135 10.56 -4.80 -8.60
N ASN A 136 11.12 -4.91 -7.39
CA ASN A 136 12.58 -4.84 -7.19
C ASN A 136 13.31 -6.03 -7.85
N HIS A 137 12.66 -7.19 -8.00
CA HIS A 137 13.26 -8.30 -8.73
C HIS A 137 13.15 -8.15 -10.25
N TRP A 138 12.07 -7.54 -10.75
CA TRP A 138 11.88 -7.28 -12.19
C TRP A 138 12.61 -6.02 -12.70
N PHE A 139 12.89 -5.07 -11.80
CA PHE A 139 13.59 -3.82 -12.06
C PHE A 139 14.69 -3.63 -11.00
N PRO A 140 15.79 -4.40 -11.06
CA PRO A 140 16.84 -4.36 -10.05
C PRO A 140 17.69 -3.07 -10.10
N ALA A 141 17.66 -2.32 -11.21
CA ALA A 141 18.52 -1.16 -11.44
C ALA A 141 17.71 0.07 -11.92
N LYS A 142 17.66 0.31 -13.24
CA LYS A 142 16.99 1.49 -13.80
C LYS A 142 15.47 1.33 -13.83
N GLY A 143 14.76 2.42 -13.55
CA GLY A 143 13.30 2.50 -13.65
C GLY A 143 12.55 1.85 -12.48
N ARG A 144 13.25 1.46 -11.42
CA ARG A 144 12.65 0.81 -10.24
C ARG A 144 11.71 1.75 -9.51
N GLY A 145 12.16 2.98 -9.24
CA GLY A 145 11.37 4.03 -8.60
C GLY A 145 10.16 4.38 -9.44
N ALA A 146 10.31 4.55 -10.75
CA ALA A 146 9.22 4.80 -11.67
C ALA A 146 8.21 3.64 -11.70
N ALA A 147 8.68 2.38 -11.75
CA ALA A 147 7.80 1.20 -11.71
C ALA A 147 7.04 1.08 -10.38
N LEU A 148 7.69 1.35 -9.24
CA LEU A 148 7.04 1.44 -7.94
C LEU A 148 6.00 2.55 -7.92
N GLY A 149 6.35 3.75 -8.39
CA GLY A 149 5.46 4.90 -8.46
C GLY A 149 4.21 4.60 -9.28
N ILE A 150 4.35 3.98 -10.45
CA ILE A 150 3.23 3.55 -11.30
C ILE A 150 2.38 2.47 -10.61
N ALA A 151 3.01 1.50 -9.93
CA ALA A 151 2.27 0.48 -9.21
C ALA A 151 1.44 1.06 -8.05
N PHE A 152 2.02 1.96 -7.25
CA PHE A 152 1.32 2.57 -6.12
C PHE A 152 0.31 3.66 -6.53
N CYS A 153 0.52 4.38 -7.65
CA CYS A 153 -0.47 5.36 -8.12
C CYS A 153 -1.79 4.70 -8.53
N SER A 154 -1.75 3.44 -8.96
CA SER A 154 -2.96 2.67 -9.28
C SER A 154 -3.87 2.44 -8.05
N GLY A 155 -3.34 2.50 -6.83
CA GLY A 155 -4.15 2.48 -5.60
C GLY A 155 -5.09 3.68 -5.55
N SER A 156 -4.62 4.88 -5.94
CA SER A 156 -5.46 6.07 -6.06
C SER A 156 -6.52 5.91 -7.15
N ILE A 157 -6.15 5.35 -8.30
CA ILE A 157 -7.09 5.07 -9.39
C ILE A 157 -8.16 4.09 -8.92
N GLY A 158 -7.76 3.00 -8.26
CA GLY A 158 -8.67 2.03 -7.66
C GLY A 158 -9.63 2.69 -6.68
N ASN A 159 -9.13 3.60 -5.84
CA ASN A 159 -9.94 4.36 -4.88
C ASN A 159 -11.04 5.19 -5.56
N ILE A 160 -10.73 5.87 -6.66
CA ILE A 160 -11.66 6.71 -7.43
C ILE A 160 -12.88 5.90 -7.92
N PHE A 161 -12.70 4.62 -8.27
CA PHE A 161 -13.79 3.77 -8.74
C PHE A 161 -14.42 2.92 -7.63
N LEU A 162 -13.61 2.37 -6.72
CA LEU A 162 -14.07 1.50 -5.65
C LEU A 162 -14.89 2.24 -4.61
N GLN A 163 -14.59 3.51 -4.30
CA GLN A 163 -15.39 4.26 -3.32
C GLN A 163 -16.83 4.47 -3.79
N PRO A 164 -17.11 5.03 -4.99
CA PRO A 164 -18.48 5.14 -5.50
C PRO A 164 -19.19 3.79 -5.63
N ALA A 165 -18.48 2.76 -6.11
CA ALA A 165 -19.04 1.41 -6.24
C ALA A 165 -19.44 0.83 -4.87
N THR A 166 -18.60 1.04 -3.84
CA THR A 166 -18.88 0.62 -2.46
C THR A 166 -20.07 1.38 -1.89
N GLN A 167 -20.15 2.70 -2.12
CA GLN A 167 -21.29 3.51 -1.69
C GLN A 167 -22.59 3.08 -2.39
N ALA A 168 -22.56 2.80 -3.69
CA ALA A 168 -23.72 2.29 -4.42
C ALA A 168 -24.18 0.93 -3.86
N LEU A 169 -23.24 0.02 -3.58
CA LEU A 169 -23.54 -1.25 -2.94
C LEU A 169 -24.15 -1.05 -1.54
N LEU A 170 -23.54 -0.20 -0.73
CA LEU A 170 -23.99 0.12 0.63
C LEU A 170 -25.41 0.69 0.65
N LYS A 171 -25.79 1.54 -0.32
CA LYS A 171 -27.17 2.06 -0.43
C LYS A 171 -28.23 0.97 -0.53
N HIS A 172 -27.91 -0.21 -1.06
CA HIS A 172 -28.85 -1.34 -1.11
C HIS A 172 -28.99 -2.08 0.23
N TYR A 173 -28.01 -1.95 1.11
CA TYR A 173 -27.92 -2.67 2.40
C TYR A 173 -27.91 -1.71 3.61
N MET A 174 -28.29 -0.45 3.39
CA MET A 174 -28.37 0.57 4.42
C MET A 174 -29.74 1.25 4.37
N ALA A 175 -30.24 1.61 5.54
CA ALA A 175 -31.41 2.46 5.68
C ALA A 175 -30.99 3.77 6.34
N GLY A 176 -31.46 4.89 5.79
CA GLY A 176 -31.06 6.25 6.19
C GLY A 176 -30.05 6.89 5.22
N ASN A 177 -29.70 8.15 5.49
CA ASN A 177 -28.74 8.91 4.68
C ASN A 177 -27.29 8.57 5.08
N THR A 178 -26.30 9.08 4.35
CA THR A 178 -24.86 8.79 4.58
C THR A 178 -24.39 9.01 6.04
N LYS A 179 -25.00 9.94 6.78
CA LYS A 179 -24.68 10.28 8.18
C LYS A 179 -25.43 9.46 9.24
N THR A 180 -26.69 9.13 8.96
CA THR A 180 -27.60 8.43 9.89
C THR A 180 -27.85 6.99 9.48
N GLY A 181 -27.20 6.57 8.40
CA GLY A 181 -27.36 5.28 7.77
C GLY A 181 -26.90 4.20 8.73
N HIS A 182 -27.76 3.21 8.94
CA HIS A 182 -27.42 1.98 9.62
C HIS A 182 -27.48 0.84 8.60
N LEU A 183 -26.65 -0.17 8.82
CA LEU A 183 -26.64 -1.38 8.01
C LEU A 183 -27.87 -2.20 8.35
N THR A 184 -28.67 -2.49 7.34
CA THR A 184 -29.76 -3.48 7.44
C THR A 184 -29.22 -4.90 7.32
N SER A 185 -28.05 -5.06 6.70
CA SER A 185 -27.36 -6.35 6.55
C SER A 185 -25.85 -6.18 6.50
N MET A 186 -25.12 -7.17 7.03
CA MET A 186 -23.67 -7.28 6.90
C MET A 186 -23.22 -7.94 5.58
N ALA A 187 -24.16 -8.21 4.66
CA ALA A 187 -23.89 -8.78 3.33
C ALA A 187 -22.74 -8.12 2.55
N PRO A 188 -22.57 -6.77 2.56
CA PRO A 188 -21.47 -6.13 1.84
C PRO A 188 -20.08 -6.68 2.20
N PHE A 189 -19.84 -7.00 3.48
CA PHE A 189 -18.54 -7.54 3.91
C PHE A 189 -18.23 -8.89 3.27
N PHE A 190 -19.23 -9.77 3.13
CA PHE A 190 -19.06 -11.06 2.46
C PHE A 190 -18.85 -10.91 0.95
N ILE A 191 -19.54 -9.95 0.32
CA ILE A 191 -19.34 -9.65 -1.11
C ILE A 191 -17.89 -9.19 -1.36
N PHE A 192 -17.38 -8.29 -0.52
CA PHE A 192 -15.99 -7.85 -0.62
C PHE A 192 -14.98 -8.95 -0.26
N ALA A 193 -15.29 -9.83 0.68
CA ALA A 193 -14.46 -11.00 0.97
C ALA A 193 -14.31 -11.92 -0.26
N VAL A 194 -15.43 -12.22 -0.92
CA VAL A 194 -15.45 -13.05 -2.14
C VAL A 194 -14.71 -12.34 -3.27
N ALA A 195 -14.98 -11.05 -3.50
CA ALA A 195 -14.29 -10.27 -4.53
C ALA A 195 -12.77 -10.25 -4.31
N LEU A 196 -12.33 -10.03 -3.06
CA LEU A 196 -10.91 -10.02 -2.70
C LEU A 196 -10.27 -11.40 -2.91
N LEU A 197 -10.95 -12.48 -2.52
CA LEU A 197 -10.45 -13.85 -2.71
C LEU A 197 -10.33 -14.20 -4.19
N VAL A 198 -11.40 -13.99 -4.97
CA VAL A 198 -11.45 -14.35 -6.40
C VAL A 198 -10.40 -13.57 -7.19
N ILE A 199 -10.38 -12.24 -7.04
CA ILE A 199 -9.46 -11.38 -7.79
C ILE A 199 -8.02 -11.62 -7.33
N GLY A 200 -7.80 -11.77 -6.02
CA GLY A 200 -6.49 -12.10 -5.47
C GLY A 200 -5.95 -13.43 -5.98
N VAL A 201 -6.78 -14.48 -6.05
CA VAL A 201 -6.37 -15.79 -6.59
C VAL A 201 -6.07 -15.70 -8.08
N ILE A 202 -6.87 -14.97 -8.86
CA ILE A 202 -6.61 -14.75 -10.29
C ILE A 202 -5.24 -14.07 -10.47
N ILE A 203 -4.95 -13.00 -9.73
CA ILE A 203 -3.66 -12.33 -9.80
C ILE A 203 -2.53 -13.27 -9.36
N ALA A 204 -2.74 -14.04 -8.28
CA ALA A 204 -1.79 -15.03 -7.79
C ALA A 204 -1.43 -16.09 -8.83
N CYS A 205 -2.34 -16.41 -9.76
CA CYS A 205 -2.05 -17.33 -10.86
C CYS A 205 -0.95 -16.82 -11.78
N PHE A 206 -0.86 -15.50 -12.00
CA PHE A 206 0.07 -14.89 -12.96
C PHE A 206 1.28 -14.20 -12.32
N ILE A 207 1.13 -13.66 -11.10
CA ILE A 207 2.20 -12.89 -10.45
C ILE A 207 3.33 -13.81 -9.99
N ARG A 208 4.57 -13.43 -10.30
CA ARG A 208 5.76 -14.15 -9.87
C ARG A 208 6.98 -13.25 -9.84
N THR A 209 8.00 -13.70 -9.14
CA THR A 209 9.36 -13.19 -9.31
C THR A 209 10.04 -13.85 -10.52
N PRO A 210 11.08 -13.23 -11.10
CA PRO A 210 11.93 -13.88 -12.09
C PRO A 210 12.52 -15.17 -11.54
N LYS A 211 12.71 -16.17 -12.40
CA LYS A 211 13.44 -17.39 -12.06
C LYS A 211 14.96 -17.11 -12.10
N LYS A 212 15.75 -17.99 -11.49
CA LYS A 212 17.22 -17.80 -11.38
C LYS A 212 17.94 -17.84 -12.74
N ASP A 213 17.34 -18.46 -13.75
CA ASP A 213 17.82 -18.63 -15.11
C ASP A 213 17.35 -17.52 -16.08
N GLU A 214 16.47 -16.63 -15.63
CA GLU A 214 15.93 -15.54 -16.45
C GLU A 214 16.81 -14.29 -16.34
N ILE A 215 17.36 -13.84 -17.48
CA ILE A 215 18.08 -12.57 -17.52
C ILE A 215 17.07 -11.44 -17.62
N VAL A 216 16.91 -10.72 -16.52
CA VAL A 216 16.02 -9.57 -16.43
C VAL A 216 16.72 -8.31 -16.92
N VAL A 217 18.01 -8.13 -16.69
CA VAL A 217 18.77 -6.95 -17.13
C VAL A 217 20.11 -7.45 -17.66
N SER A 218 20.73 -6.79 -18.65
CA SER A 218 22.05 -7.21 -19.12
C SER A 218 23.06 -7.16 -17.97
N ASP A 219 24.03 -8.07 -17.98
CA ASP A 219 25.08 -8.10 -16.96
C ASP A 219 25.86 -6.78 -16.90
N GLU A 220 25.98 -6.08 -18.03
CA GLU A 220 26.59 -4.76 -18.16
C GLU A 220 25.81 -3.68 -17.42
N GLU A 221 24.49 -3.64 -17.56
CA GLU A 221 23.64 -2.63 -16.90
C GLU A 221 23.47 -2.92 -15.39
N LEU A 222 23.48 -4.20 -15.00
CA LEU A 222 23.56 -4.59 -13.60
C LEU A 222 24.93 -4.25 -13.00
N ALA A 223 26.02 -4.44 -13.75
CA ALA A 223 27.37 -4.08 -13.33
C ALA A 223 27.52 -2.55 -13.23
N GLU A 224 27.02 -1.76 -14.18
CA GLU A 224 27.01 -0.30 -14.11
C GLU A 224 26.23 0.22 -12.90
N SER A 225 25.04 -0.31 -12.63
CA SER A 225 24.25 0.07 -11.46
C SER A 225 24.96 -0.28 -10.16
N LYS A 226 25.53 -1.50 -10.06
CA LYS A 226 26.35 -1.89 -8.92
C LYS A 226 27.61 -1.04 -8.79
N LYS A 227 28.22 -0.61 -9.89
CA LYS A 227 29.42 0.24 -9.91
C LYS A 227 29.10 1.68 -9.54
N ALA A 228 27.93 2.21 -9.92
CA ALA A 228 27.42 3.50 -9.48
C ALA A 228 27.05 3.49 -7.98
N GLU A 229 26.38 2.43 -7.51
CA GLU A 229 26.12 2.23 -6.08
C GLU A 229 27.42 2.02 -5.27
N ALA A 230 28.37 1.27 -5.83
CA ALA A 230 29.67 1.03 -5.20
C ALA A 230 30.53 2.31 -5.20
N ALA A 231 30.48 3.13 -6.24
CA ALA A 231 31.17 4.43 -6.27
C ALA A 231 30.54 5.44 -5.28
N ALA A 232 29.22 5.38 -5.09
CA ALA A 232 28.54 6.14 -4.05
C ALA A 232 28.88 5.62 -2.63
N LYS A 233 29.00 4.30 -2.45
CA LYS A 233 29.43 3.65 -1.19
C LYS A 233 30.93 3.77 -0.92
N ALA A 234 31.76 3.92 -1.95
CA ALA A 234 33.22 4.04 -1.84
C ALA A 234 33.66 5.38 -1.27
N LYS A 235 32.75 6.37 -1.15
CA LYS A 235 33.04 7.67 -0.55
C LYS A 235 32.78 7.77 0.96
N GLU A 236 32.08 6.83 1.61
CA GLU A 236 32.26 6.49 3.03
C GLU A 236 31.24 5.44 3.52
N PHE A 237 31.70 4.65 4.49
CA PHE A 237 30.96 3.80 5.44
C PHE A 237 30.50 2.39 4.99
N LYS A 238 31.16 1.36 5.55
CA LYS A 238 30.62 -0.01 5.63
C LYS A 238 29.34 0.05 6.48
N GLY A 239 28.18 -0.14 5.85
CA GLY A 239 26.87 0.00 6.50
C GLY A 239 26.79 -0.65 7.88
N TRP A 240 26.15 0.04 8.83
CA TRP A 240 25.96 -0.43 10.19
C TRP A 240 25.14 -1.72 10.26
N THR A 241 25.48 -2.61 11.19
CA THR A 241 24.63 -3.75 11.54
C THR A 241 23.34 -3.27 12.21
N SER A 242 22.25 -4.05 12.16
CA SER A 242 20.97 -3.67 12.79
C SER A 242 21.11 -3.34 14.28
N LYS A 243 22.01 -4.04 15.00
CA LYS A 243 22.30 -3.77 16.40
C LYS A 243 22.96 -2.41 16.61
N GLN A 244 23.89 -2.03 15.73
CA GLN A 244 24.56 -0.73 15.79
C GLN A 244 23.58 0.41 15.49
N VAL A 245 22.74 0.27 14.45
CA VAL A 245 21.74 1.29 14.07
C VAL A 245 20.80 1.63 15.23
N LEU A 246 20.32 0.62 15.95
CA LEU A 246 19.42 0.81 17.10
C LEU A 246 20.06 1.54 18.29
N GLN A 247 21.39 1.59 18.37
CA GLN A 247 22.12 2.33 19.41
C GLN A 247 22.41 3.78 19.01
N MET A 248 22.16 4.16 17.76
CA MET A 248 22.47 5.51 17.27
C MET A 248 21.38 6.50 17.64
N LYS A 249 21.76 7.62 18.25
CA LYS A 249 20.83 8.72 18.59
C LYS A 249 20.11 9.26 17.34
N TRP A 250 20.84 9.41 16.23
CA TRP A 250 20.30 9.90 14.96
C TRP A 250 19.21 9.00 14.37
N PHE A 251 19.30 7.68 14.57
CA PHE A 251 18.26 6.76 14.13
C PHE A 251 16.93 7.03 14.85
N TRP A 252 16.98 7.24 16.16
CA TRP A 252 15.78 7.54 16.96
C TRP A 252 15.20 8.93 16.66
N ILE A 253 16.06 9.94 16.47
CA ILE A 253 15.62 11.29 16.05
C ILE A 253 14.92 11.22 14.69
N PHE A 254 15.52 10.51 13.73
CA PHE A 254 14.93 10.33 12.40
C PHE A 254 13.62 9.53 12.46
N SER A 255 13.58 8.47 13.27
CA SER A 255 12.38 7.64 13.46
C SER A 255 11.24 8.42 14.10
N LEU A 256 11.55 9.27 15.10
CA LEU A 256 10.56 10.13 15.74
C LEU A 256 10.03 11.19 14.77
N GLY A 257 10.90 11.78 13.94
CA GLY A 257 10.48 12.70 12.89
C GLY A 257 9.52 12.04 11.89
N PHE A 258 9.84 10.83 11.44
CA PHE A 258 8.97 10.04 10.56
C PHE A 258 7.65 9.65 11.23
N LEU A 259 7.67 9.33 12.53
CA LEU A 259 6.46 9.03 13.30
C LEU A 259 5.53 10.24 13.31
N ILE A 260 6.03 11.44 13.62
CA ILE A 260 5.24 12.67 13.66
C ILE A 260 4.64 12.99 12.27
N ILE A 261 5.44 12.87 11.21
CA ILE A 261 4.98 13.06 9.83
C ILE A 261 3.90 12.03 9.49
N GLY A 262 4.12 10.76 9.84
CA GLY A 262 3.20 9.65 9.59
C GLY A 262 1.85 9.83 10.29
N LEU A 263 1.86 10.22 11.57
CA LEU A 263 0.62 10.51 12.31
C LEU A 263 -0.19 11.62 11.64
N GLY A 264 0.46 12.71 11.22
CA GLY A 264 -0.20 13.82 10.54
C GLY A 264 -0.76 13.48 9.15
N LEU A 265 -0.18 12.48 8.45
CA LEU A 265 -0.68 11.96 7.18
C LEU A 265 -1.85 10.98 7.38
N ALA A 266 -1.76 10.09 8.37
CA ALA A 266 -2.78 9.09 8.67
C ALA A 266 -4.12 9.74 9.03
N SER A 267 -4.11 10.70 9.98
CA SER A 267 -5.33 11.41 10.38
C SER A 267 -5.95 12.20 9.23
N LEU A 268 -5.14 12.78 8.34
CA LEU A 268 -5.67 13.46 7.15
C LEU A 268 -6.34 12.49 6.18
N ASN A 269 -5.83 11.28 6.02
CA ASN A 269 -6.39 10.32 5.07
C ASN A 269 -7.67 9.65 5.62
N GLU A 270 -7.70 9.35 6.92
CA GLU A 270 -8.77 8.56 7.53
C GLU A 270 -9.95 9.43 8.01
N ASP A 271 -9.69 10.66 8.46
CA ASP A 271 -10.72 11.49 9.13
C ASP A 271 -11.20 12.70 8.31
N TYR A 272 -10.57 13.05 7.18
CA TYR A 272 -10.94 14.30 6.45
C TYR A 272 -12.41 14.30 6.02
N ALA A 273 -12.92 13.16 5.55
CA ALA A 273 -14.29 13.07 5.07
C ALA A 273 -15.28 13.26 6.23
N ALA A 274 -15.04 12.58 7.36
CA ALA A 274 -15.88 12.69 8.55
C ALA A 274 -15.85 14.10 9.15
N PHE A 275 -14.69 14.76 9.15
CA PHE A 275 -14.55 16.13 9.65
C PHE A 275 -15.22 17.16 8.73
N LEU A 276 -14.93 17.12 7.42
CA LEU A 276 -15.44 18.12 6.47
C LEU A 276 -16.93 17.98 6.21
N ASP A 277 -17.49 16.79 6.34
CA ASP A 277 -18.94 16.56 6.21
C ASP A 277 -19.74 17.26 7.33
N THR A 278 -19.11 17.68 8.43
CA THR A 278 -19.77 18.53 9.45
C THR A 278 -19.85 20.01 9.07
N LYS A 279 -19.08 20.45 8.06
CA LYS A 279 -18.89 21.88 7.71
C LYS A 279 -19.21 22.23 6.26
N LEU A 280 -19.16 21.26 5.35
CA LEU A 280 -19.30 21.46 3.91
C LEU A 280 -20.41 20.57 3.32
N SER A 281 -20.83 20.89 2.09
CA SER A 281 -21.74 20.02 1.35
C SER A 281 -21.05 18.70 0.96
N LEU A 282 -21.82 17.62 0.80
CA LEU A 282 -21.30 16.32 0.36
C LEU A 282 -20.54 16.39 -0.97
N THR A 283 -20.94 17.30 -1.87
CA THR A 283 -20.27 17.55 -3.15
C THR A 283 -18.87 18.13 -2.92
N ASP A 284 -18.73 19.09 -2.02
CA ASP A 284 -17.45 19.74 -1.72
C ASP A 284 -16.48 18.78 -1.00
N VAL A 285 -17.00 17.95 -0.08
CA VAL A 285 -16.20 16.88 0.56
C VAL A 285 -15.67 15.88 -0.48
N GLY A 286 -16.51 15.49 -1.43
CA GLY A 286 -16.11 14.63 -2.55
C GLY A 286 -15.07 15.27 -3.47
N LEU A 287 -15.17 16.58 -3.72
CA LEU A 287 -14.16 17.35 -4.48
C LEU A 287 -12.82 17.38 -3.73
N VAL A 288 -12.81 17.63 -2.42
CA VAL A 288 -11.58 17.60 -1.60
C VAL A 288 -10.93 16.20 -1.61
N GLY A 289 -11.72 15.14 -1.46
CA GLY A 289 -11.22 13.76 -1.58
C GLY A 289 -10.65 13.44 -2.96
N SER A 290 -11.26 13.98 -4.01
CA SER A 290 -10.77 13.85 -5.39
C SER A 290 -9.44 14.59 -5.60
N MET A 291 -9.29 15.79 -5.03
CA MET A 291 -8.02 16.53 -5.04
C MET A 291 -6.91 15.79 -4.31
N TYR A 292 -7.22 15.17 -3.17
CA TYR A 292 -6.28 14.28 -2.46
C TYR A 292 -5.86 13.11 -3.36
N GLY A 293 -6.81 12.45 -4.02
CA GLY A 293 -6.54 11.37 -4.98
C GLY A 293 -5.63 11.79 -6.14
N VAL A 294 -5.87 12.96 -6.73
CA VAL A 294 -5.01 13.56 -7.78
C VAL A 294 -3.61 13.85 -7.24
N GLY A 295 -3.52 14.44 -6.04
CA GLY A 295 -2.25 14.70 -5.36
C GLY A 295 -1.45 13.41 -5.12
N CYS A 296 -2.09 12.35 -4.64
CA CYS A 296 -1.46 11.04 -4.48
C CYS A 296 -1.01 10.42 -5.81
N LEU A 297 -1.79 10.60 -6.88
CA LEU A 297 -1.42 10.12 -8.22
C LEU A 297 -0.16 10.82 -8.72
N ILE A 298 -0.14 12.16 -8.67
CA ILE A 298 1.03 12.97 -9.06
C ILE A 298 2.22 12.65 -8.16
N GLY A 299 2.01 12.57 -6.85
CA GLY A 299 3.05 12.29 -5.85
C GLY A 299 3.71 10.93 -6.06
N ASN A 300 2.94 9.87 -6.33
CA ASN A 300 3.50 8.54 -6.58
C ASN A 300 4.32 8.50 -7.88
N ILE A 301 3.81 9.09 -8.96
CA ILE A 301 4.50 9.10 -10.27
C ILE A 301 5.76 9.99 -10.21
N SER A 302 5.61 11.23 -9.75
CA SER A 302 6.73 12.18 -9.63
C SER A 302 7.75 11.69 -8.62
N GLY A 303 7.32 11.20 -7.46
CA GLY A 303 8.19 10.61 -6.45
C GLY A 303 9.00 9.45 -7.01
N GLY A 304 8.35 8.51 -7.71
CA GLY A 304 9.04 7.40 -8.36
C GLY A 304 10.13 7.84 -9.34
N TYR A 305 9.83 8.83 -10.19
CA TYR A 305 10.81 9.40 -11.12
C TYR A 305 11.94 10.16 -10.41
N LEU A 306 11.63 10.94 -9.37
CA LEU A 306 12.62 11.65 -8.58
C LEU A 306 13.57 10.68 -7.87
N PHE A 307 13.05 9.58 -7.32
CA PHE A 307 13.85 8.53 -6.69
C PHE A 307 14.85 7.92 -7.67
N ASP A 308 14.44 7.67 -8.91
CA ASP A 308 15.33 7.15 -9.95
C ASP A 308 16.38 8.17 -10.41
N LYS A 309 16.02 9.47 -10.48
CA LYS A 309 16.89 10.51 -11.05
C LYS A 309 17.84 11.17 -10.06
N PHE A 310 17.36 11.48 -8.86
CA PHE A 310 18.07 12.29 -7.86
C PHE A 310 18.49 11.50 -6.61
N GLY A 311 18.09 10.23 -6.53
CA GLY A 311 18.36 9.35 -5.40
C GLY A 311 17.48 9.66 -4.19
N THR A 312 17.62 8.82 -3.16
CA THR A 312 16.72 8.80 -2.00
C THR A 312 16.74 10.12 -1.22
N ALA A 313 17.91 10.66 -0.90
CA ALA A 313 18.02 11.82 0.00
C ALA A 313 17.33 13.08 -0.56
N LYS A 314 17.59 13.44 -1.83
CA LYS A 314 16.99 14.62 -2.47
C LYS A 314 15.48 14.47 -2.67
N SER A 315 15.04 13.26 -3.03
CA SER A 315 13.62 12.95 -3.21
C SER A 315 12.86 13.05 -1.89
N MET A 316 13.45 12.55 -0.80
CA MET A 316 12.89 12.67 0.55
C MET A 316 12.83 14.12 1.03
N ALA A 317 13.85 14.94 0.74
CA ALA A 317 13.83 16.36 1.06
C ALA A 317 12.71 17.11 0.31
N TYR A 318 12.54 16.83 -0.99
CA TYR A 318 11.42 17.35 -1.78
C TYR A 318 10.06 16.98 -1.19
N ALA A 319 9.88 15.69 -0.81
CA ALA A 319 8.66 15.23 -0.15
C ALA A 319 8.41 15.94 1.20
N GLY A 320 9.47 16.18 1.98
CA GLY A 320 9.38 16.94 3.24
C GLY A 320 8.96 18.39 3.03
N CYS A 321 9.57 19.09 2.05
CA CYS A 321 9.24 20.48 1.73
C CYS A 321 7.79 20.62 1.24
N THR A 322 7.34 19.73 0.35
CA THR A 322 5.95 19.73 -0.15
C THR A 322 4.94 19.43 0.97
N TYR A 323 5.28 18.54 1.90
CA TYR A 323 4.45 18.28 3.08
C TYR A 323 4.32 19.51 3.99
N ILE A 324 5.42 20.20 4.29
CA ILE A 324 5.41 21.44 5.10
C ILE A 324 4.59 22.52 4.40
N LEU A 325 4.81 22.74 3.10
CA LEU A 325 4.04 23.71 2.30
C LEU A 325 2.54 23.42 2.36
N SER A 326 2.14 22.15 2.21
CA SER A 326 0.72 21.75 2.32
C SER A 326 0.12 22.11 3.67
N LYS A 327 0.85 21.92 4.77
CA LYS A 327 0.38 22.27 6.12
C LYS A 327 0.28 23.78 6.32
N VAL A 328 1.24 24.55 5.82
CA VAL A 328 1.21 26.03 5.88
C VAL A 328 0.01 26.56 5.10
N SER A 329 -0.22 26.10 3.87
CA SER A 329 -1.40 26.50 3.09
C SER A 329 -2.73 26.14 3.78
N CYS A 330 -2.77 25.02 4.50
CA CYS A 330 -3.95 24.64 5.27
C CYS A 330 -4.18 25.55 6.48
N LEU A 331 -3.11 26.03 7.13
CA LEU A 331 -3.20 27.00 8.22
C LEU A 331 -3.65 28.38 7.74
N ASP A 332 -3.09 28.87 6.62
CA ASP A 332 -3.44 30.17 6.04
C ASP A 332 -4.91 30.25 5.58
N THR A 333 -5.54 29.10 5.32
CA THR A 333 -6.97 29.03 4.97
C THR A 333 -7.89 28.98 6.20
N LEU A 334 -7.34 28.71 7.39
CA LEU A 334 -8.08 28.63 8.66
C LEU A 334 -8.06 29.93 9.47
N VAL A 335 -7.24 30.91 9.07
CA VAL A 335 -7.16 32.27 9.65
C VAL A 335 -7.90 33.25 8.75
#